data_AF-A0A813KGU3-F1
#
_entry.id   AF-A0A813KGU3-F1
#
_cell.length_a   1.000
_cell.length_b   1.000
_cell.length_c   1.000
_cell.angle_alpha   90.00
_cell.angle_beta   90.00
_cell.angle_gamma   90.00
#
_symmetry.space_group_name_H-M   'P 1'
#
loop_
_entity.id
_entity.type
_entity.pdbx_description
1 polymer ?
#
loop_
_entity_poly.entity_id
_entity_poly.type
_entity_poly.pdbx_seq_one_letter_code
_entity_poly.pdbx_strand_id
1 'polypeptide(L)'
;YFMSSFMSHSCFPNAVWHYDGDDFVLRARRDIEVHDEITVSYLSEDCLLESSASRRRHLKDSKHFVCNCERCFADRDPCRGLRCPKCKAVSLMFGLPTGYEAEPVAGSRCEHCGSTLEAGEAATLQAEEKLLESALEKTTS
;
A
#
# COMPACT_ATOMS: atom_id res chain seq x y z
N TYR A 1 21.79 13.90 10.44
CA TYR A 1 22.47 12.61 10.37
C TYR A 1 22.71 12.22 8.92
N PHE A 2 23.96 11.94 8.53
CA PHE A 2 24.32 11.61 7.15
C PHE A 2 23.94 10.16 6.78
N MET A 3 24.13 9.22 7.69
CA MET A 3 23.89 7.79 7.45
C MET A 3 22.40 7.47 7.22
N SER A 4 21.49 8.18 7.90
CA SER A 4 20.04 7.95 7.76
C SER A 4 19.52 8.25 6.35
N SER A 5 20.22 9.10 5.60
CA SER A 5 19.86 9.44 4.21
C SER A 5 20.21 8.34 3.20
N PHE A 6 21.00 7.33 3.58
CA PHE A 6 21.35 6.19 2.71
C PHE A 6 20.38 5.03 2.83
N MET A 7 19.49 5.02 3.83
CA MET A 7 18.53 3.92 4.00
C MET A 7 17.38 4.09 3.01
N SER A 8 17.17 3.10 2.14
CA SER A 8 16.09 3.09 1.16
C SER A 8 14.72 2.92 1.79
N HIS A 9 13.68 3.24 1.01
CA HIS A 9 12.30 3.04 1.41
C HIS A 9 11.81 1.61 1.21
N SER A 10 11.06 1.09 2.19
CA SER A 10 10.14 -0.02 1.99
C SER A 10 8.80 0.26 2.69
N CYS A 11 7.68 -0.10 2.06
CA CYS A 11 6.36 -0.10 2.72
C CYS A 11 6.20 -1.27 3.71
N PHE A 12 7.17 -2.19 3.75
CA PHE A 12 7.35 -3.21 4.77
C PHE A 12 8.82 -3.16 5.26
N PRO A 13 9.19 -2.13 6.03
CA PRO A 13 10.58 -1.87 6.38
C PRO A 13 11.07 -2.85 7.44
N ASN A 14 12.37 -3.19 7.40
CA ASN A 14 13.00 -4.01 8.43
C ASN A 14 13.57 -3.19 9.60
N ALA A 15 13.63 -1.87 9.50
CA ALA A 15 14.05 -0.98 10.58
C ALA A 15 13.06 0.15 10.84
N VAL A 16 13.06 0.64 12.08
CA VAL A 16 12.35 1.84 12.55
C VAL A 16 13.36 2.75 13.21
N TRP A 17 13.16 4.05 13.09
CA TRP A 17 13.99 5.03 13.76
C TRP A 17 13.13 5.98 14.59
N HIS A 18 13.73 6.52 15.65
CA HIS A 18 13.20 7.61 16.45
C HIS A 18 14.35 8.44 17.00
N TYR A 19 14.03 9.61 17.53
CA TYR A 19 14.97 10.39 18.32
C TYR A 19 14.82 10.06 19.80
N ASP A 20 15.95 9.84 20.47
CA ASP A 20 16.04 9.80 21.93
C ASP A 20 16.91 10.96 22.38
N GLY A 21 16.28 12.08 22.76
CA GLY A 21 16.96 13.36 22.91
C GLY A 21 17.57 13.82 21.58
N ASP A 22 18.89 13.99 21.56
CA ASP A 22 19.64 14.37 20.36
C ASP A 22 20.07 13.15 19.52
N ASP A 23 19.97 11.94 20.05
CA ASP A 23 20.48 10.73 19.41
C ASP A 23 19.50 10.16 18.37
N PHE A 24 20.02 9.80 17.20
CA PHE A 24 19.27 9.04 16.20
C PHE A 24 19.34 7.55 16.52
N VAL A 25 18.21 6.98 16.96
CA VAL A 25 18.13 5.58 17.36
C VAL A 25 17.45 4.78 16.26
N LEU A 26 18.19 3.84 15.67
CA LEU A 26 17.70 2.86 14.69
C LEU A 26 17.51 1.50 15.37
N ARG A 27 16.35 0.89 15.19
CA ARG A 27 16.01 -0.43 15.74
C ARG A 27 15.48 -1.35 14.66
N ALA A 28 15.84 -2.63 14.75
CA ALA A 28 15.25 -3.66 13.91
C ALA A 28 13.77 -3.86 14.27
N ARG A 29 12.92 -4.01 13.25
CA ARG A 29 11.48 -4.32 13.37
C ARG A 29 11.16 -5.79 13.10
N ARG A 30 12.08 -6.49 12.43
CA ARG A 30 12.05 -7.91 12.13
C ARG A 30 13.49 -8.41 12.09
N ASP A 31 13.67 -9.72 12.01
CA ASP A 31 14.99 -10.30 11.83
C ASP A 31 15.63 -9.77 10.53
N ILE A 32 16.93 -9.48 10.59
CA ILE A 32 17.74 -8.95 9.49
C ILE A 32 18.91 -9.90 9.31
N GLU A 33 18.98 -10.56 8.17
CA GLU A 33 20.08 -11.48 7.87
C GLU A 33 21.32 -10.71 7.38
N VAL A 34 22.48 -11.38 7.43
CA VAL A 34 23.70 -10.80 6.88
C VAL A 34 23.49 -10.59 5.38
N HIS A 35 23.83 -9.39 4.88
CA HIS A 35 23.62 -8.92 3.51
C HIS A 35 22.23 -8.39 3.15
N ASP A 36 21.28 -8.38 4.09
CA ASP A 36 20.01 -7.69 3.88
C ASP A 36 20.21 -6.17 3.83
N GLU A 37 19.49 -5.52 2.90
CA GLU A 37 19.42 -4.06 2.88
C GLU A 37 18.59 -3.55 4.06
N ILE A 38 19.12 -2.57 4.79
CA ILE A 38 18.37 -1.88 5.85
C ILE A 38 17.44 -0.85 5.22
N THR A 39 16.14 -1.01 5.43
CA THR A 39 15.10 -0.16 4.85
C THR A 39 14.22 0.45 5.94
N VAL A 40 13.75 1.68 5.70
CA VAL A 40 12.86 2.43 6.60
C VAL A 40 11.60 2.91 5.85
N SER A 41 10.55 3.27 6.58
CA SER A 41 9.42 3.96 5.96
C SER A 41 9.73 5.45 5.80
N TYR A 42 9.45 5.99 4.61
CA TYR A 42 9.43 7.43 4.35
C TYR A 42 8.01 8.01 4.51
N LEU A 43 7.02 7.12 4.60
CA LEU A 43 5.62 7.45 4.82
C LEU A 43 5.31 7.44 6.31
N SER A 44 4.34 8.25 6.73
CA SER A 44 3.77 8.16 8.08
C SER A 44 3.11 6.80 8.32
N GLU A 45 2.87 6.46 9.58
CA GLU A 45 2.18 5.21 9.92
C GLU A 45 0.76 5.18 9.35
N ASP A 46 0.06 6.31 9.32
CA ASP A 46 -1.27 6.42 8.72
C ASP A 46 -1.24 6.12 7.21
N CYS A 47 -0.29 6.73 6.48
CA CYS A 47 -0.14 6.47 5.05
C CYS A 47 0.27 5.01 4.77
N LEU A 48 0.97 4.33 5.70
CA LEU A 48 1.25 2.91 5.55
C LEU A 48 -0.02 2.05 5.63
N LEU A 49 -1.11 2.54 6.20
CA LEU A 49 -2.40 1.82 6.25
C LEU A 49 -3.26 2.01 5.00
N GLU A 50 -2.87 2.90 4.10
CA GLU A 50 -3.56 3.14 2.83
C GLU A 50 -3.24 2.08 1.77
N SER A 51 -3.97 2.11 0.65
CA SER A 51 -3.72 1.25 -0.50
C SER A 51 -2.32 1.48 -1.11
N SER A 52 -1.81 0.47 -1.81
CA SER A 52 -0.54 0.49 -2.51
C SER A 52 -0.50 1.59 -3.59
N ALA A 53 -1.65 1.89 -4.20
CA ALA A 53 -1.80 2.99 -5.13
C ALA A 53 -1.55 4.33 -4.43
N SER A 54 -2.17 4.55 -3.27
CA SER A 54 -2.03 5.78 -2.49
C SER A 54 -0.60 5.95 -1.98
N ARG A 55 -0.01 4.89 -1.40
CA ARG A 55 1.40 4.88 -0.95
C ARG A 55 2.37 5.26 -2.08
N ARG A 56 2.18 4.69 -3.28
CA ARG A 56 2.99 5.04 -4.47
C ARG A 56 2.78 6.49 -4.90
N ARG A 57 1.56 7.01 -4.83
CA ARG A 57 1.26 8.42 -5.11
C ARG A 57 2.00 9.34 -4.14
N HIS A 58 1.90 9.09 -2.82
CA HIS A 58 2.61 9.86 -1.80
C HIS A 58 4.13 9.87 -2.01
N LEU A 59 4.73 8.72 -2.33
CA LEU A 59 6.18 8.62 -2.59
C LEU A 59 6.58 9.32 -3.89
N LYS A 60 5.75 9.26 -4.93
CA LYS A 60 6.01 9.97 -6.19
C LYS A 60 5.98 11.48 -5.97
N ASP A 61 5.01 11.99 -5.23
CA ASP A 61 4.82 13.42 -5.02
C ASP A 61 5.89 14.00 -4.07
N SER A 62 6.31 13.23 -3.06
CA SER A 62 7.28 13.69 -2.05
C SER A 62 8.73 13.33 -2.34
N LYS A 63 9.00 12.21 -3.03
CA LYS A 63 10.36 11.64 -3.23
C LYS A 63 10.65 11.28 -4.69
N HIS A 64 9.69 11.45 -5.60
CA HIS A 64 9.87 11.29 -7.06
C HIS A 64 10.35 9.90 -7.52
N PHE A 65 9.91 8.82 -6.86
CA PHE A 65 10.14 7.44 -7.29
C PHE A 65 8.90 6.54 -7.12
N VAL A 66 8.95 5.33 -7.69
CA VAL A 66 7.90 4.29 -7.52
C VAL A 66 8.41 3.21 -6.60
N CYS A 67 7.66 2.93 -5.53
CA CYS A 67 8.00 1.82 -4.65
C CYS A 67 7.64 0.47 -5.28
N ASN A 68 8.65 -0.40 -5.37
CA ASN A 68 8.55 -1.79 -5.84
C ASN A 68 8.90 -2.79 -4.72
N CYS A 69 8.72 -2.41 -3.45
CA CYS A 69 8.95 -3.33 -2.33
C CYS A 69 7.96 -4.51 -2.37
N GLU A 70 8.27 -5.57 -1.64
CA GLU A 70 7.46 -6.79 -1.53
C GLU A 70 5.97 -6.53 -1.28
N ARG A 71 5.64 -5.54 -0.44
CA ARG A 71 4.25 -5.18 -0.13
C ARG A 71 3.54 -4.46 -1.28
N CYS A 72 4.27 -3.67 -2.07
CA CYS A 72 3.69 -2.97 -3.22
C CYS A 72 3.64 -3.85 -4.47
N PHE A 73 4.55 -4.83 -4.58
CA PHE A 73 4.59 -5.79 -5.68
C PHE A 73 3.65 -6.99 -5.47
N ALA A 74 3.18 -7.21 -4.25
CA ALA A 74 2.25 -8.29 -3.94
C ALA A 74 0.96 -8.21 -4.79
N ASP A 75 0.49 -9.36 -5.26
CA ASP A 75 -0.79 -9.50 -5.98
C ASP A 75 -2.02 -9.16 -5.13
N ARG A 76 -1.83 -9.11 -3.80
CA ARG A 76 -2.89 -8.80 -2.83
C ARG A 76 -2.49 -7.62 -1.99
N ASP A 77 -3.39 -6.65 -1.93
CA ASP A 77 -3.25 -5.50 -1.05
C ASP A 77 -4.24 -5.60 0.11
N PRO A 78 -3.79 -5.89 1.35
CA PRO A 78 -4.67 -5.99 2.51
C PRO A 78 -5.36 -4.66 2.86
N CYS A 79 -4.87 -3.54 2.33
CA CYS A 79 -5.45 -2.21 2.57
C CYS A 79 -6.47 -1.80 1.51
N ARG A 80 -6.71 -2.63 0.48
CA ARG A 80 -7.65 -2.35 -0.61
C ARG A 80 -8.63 -3.49 -0.79
N GLY A 81 -9.63 -3.54 0.09
CA GLY A 81 -10.68 -4.56 0.08
C GLY A 81 -12.01 -4.07 -0.49
N LEU A 82 -12.48 -4.73 -1.56
CA LEU A 82 -13.81 -4.47 -2.12
C LEU A 82 -14.83 -5.51 -1.66
N ARG A 83 -16.10 -5.08 -1.61
CA ARG A 83 -17.23 -5.96 -1.29
C ARG A 83 -17.65 -6.74 -2.53
N CYS A 84 -17.70 -8.06 -2.43
CA CYS A 84 -18.16 -8.89 -3.54
C CYS A 84 -19.67 -8.68 -3.80
N PRO A 85 -20.12 -8.45 -5.05
CA PRO A 85 -21.54 -8.25 -5.37
C PRO A 85 -22.39 -9.50 -5.11
N LYS A 86 -21.82 -10.71 -5.22
CA LYS A 86 -22.56 -11.98 -5.04
C LYS A 86 -22.74 -12.38 -3.58
N CYS A 87 -21.65 -12.44 -2.80
CA CYS A 87 -21.69 -12.91 -1.41
C CYS A 87 -21.70 -11.78 -0.37
N LYS A 88 -21.51 -10.52 -0.79
CA LYS A 88 -21.43 -9.33 0.07
C LYS A 88 -20.32 -9.37 1.13
N ALA A 89 -19.42 -10.36 1.09
CA ALA A 89 -18.22 -10.40 1.91
C ALA A 89 -17.13 -9.46 1.36
N VAL A 90 -16.31 -8.90 2.24
CA VAL A 90 -15.09 -8.15 1.86
C VAL A 90 -14.01 -9.19 1.58
N SER A 91 -13.78 -9.49 0.31
CA SER A 91 -12.91 -10.62 -0.08
C SER A 91 -12.20 -10.41 -1.40
N LEU A 92 -12.17 -9.17 -1.87
CA LEU A 92 -11.57 -8.74 -3.12
C LEU A 92 -10.38 -7.85 -2.77
N MET A 93 -9.24 -8.47 -2.46
CA MET A 93 -8.01 -7.81 -2.05
C MET A 93 -7.03 -7.84 -3.22
N PHE A 94 -7.00 -6.78 -4.04
CA PHE A 94 -6.17 -6.76 -5.25
C PHE A 94 -5.04 -5.75 -5.14
N GLY A 95 -3.83 -6.28 -5.26
CA GLY A 95 -2.63 -5.49 -5.45
C GLY A 95 -2.55 -4.94 -6.86
N LEU A 96 -1.79 -3.88 -7.03
CA LEU A 96 -1.44 -3.33 -8.33
C LEU A 96 -0.03 -3.81 -8.67
N PRO A 97 0.12 -4.93 -9.40
CA PRO A 97 1.44 -5.48 -9.68
C PRO A 97 2.30 -4.52 -10.53
N THR A 98 1.68 -3.68 -11.37
CA THR A 98 2.40 -2.81 -12.29
C THR A 98 1.80 -1.40 -12.38
N GLY A 99 2.52 -0.41 -11.84
CA GLY A 99 2.30 1.01 -12.16
C GLY A 99 1.58 1.87 -11.10
N TYR A 100 1.14 3.04 -11.55
CA TYR A 100 0.54 4.12 -10.75
C TYR A 100 -0.98 4.14 -10.80
N GLU A 101 -1.57 3.53 -11.82
CA GLU A 101 -3.00 3.58 -12.05
C GLU A 101 -3.67 2.33 -11.50
N ALA A 102 -4.85 2.52 -10.92
CA ALA A 102 -5.67 1.42 -10.46
C ALA A 102 -6.13 0.61 -11.69
N GLU A 103 -5.41 -0.46 -12.02
CA GLU A 103 -5.83 -1.39 -13.06
C GLU A 103 -7.25 -1.91 -12.76
N PRO A 104 -8.05 -2.19 -13.81
CA PRO A 104 -9.39 -2.72 -13.65
C PRO A 104 -9.37 -3.96 -12.77
N VAL A 105 -10.21 -3.98 -11.73
CA VAL A 105 -10.41 -5.15 -10.85
C VAL A 105 -11.18 -6.28 -11.57
N ALA A 106 -11.22 -6.25 -12.90
CA ALA A 106 -11.90 -7.22 -13.74
C ALA A 106 -11.08 -8.53 -13.80
N GLY A 107 -11.76 -9.68 -13.76
CA GLY A 107 -11.09 -11.00 -13.77
C GLY A 107 -10.61 -11.46 -12.39
N SER A 108 -10.97 -10.71 -11.37
CA SER A 108 -10.48 -10.87 -10.01
C SER A 108 -11.41 -11.81 -9.22
N ARG A 109 -10.86 -12.76 -8.45
CA ARG A 109 -11.64 -13.85 -7.83
C ARG A 109 -11.91 -13.60 -6.35
N CYS A 110 -13.17 -13.70 -5.95
CA CYS A 110 -13.58 -13.64 -4.56
C CYS A 110 -13.08 -14.86 -3.77
N GLU A 111 -12.45 -14.65 -2.62
CA GLU A 111 -11.95 -15.73 -1.77
C GLU A 111 -13.05 -16.50 -1.02
N HIS A 112 -14.21 -15.88 -0.82
CA HIS A 112 -15.31 -16.48 -0.07
C HIS A 112 -16.25 -17.32 -0.96
N CYS A 113 -16.54 -16.87 -2.18
CA CYS A 113 -17.52 -17.53 -3.05
C CYS A 113 -16.92 -18.03 -4.38
N GLY A 114 -15.65 -17.76 -4.64
CA GLY A 114 -14.96 -18.20 -5.87
C GLY A 114 -15.42 -17.51 -7.14
N SER A 115 -16.34 -16.54 -7.07
CA SER A 115 -16.82 -15.84 -8.26
C SER A 115 -15.77 -14.89 -8.80
N THR A 116 -15.58 -14.91 -10.12
CA THR A 116 -14.77 -13.93 -10.85
C THR A 116 -15.61 -12.69 -11.15
N LEU A 117 -15.05 -11.50 -10.92
CA LEU A 117 -15.70 -10.24 -11.28
C LEU A 117 -15.71 -10.03 -12.79
N GLU A 118 -16.90 -9.72 -13.31
CA GLU A 118 -17.07 -9.27 -14.69
C GLU A 118 -16.61 -7.80 -14.83
N ALA A 119 -16.26 -7.39 -16.05
CA ALA A 119 -15.77 -6.03 -16.31
C ALA A 119 -16.79 -4.95 -15.93
N GLY A 120 -18.10 -5.22 -16.09
CA GLY A 120 -19.16 -4.30 -15.69
C GLY A 120 -19.25 -4.11 -14.17
N GLU A 121 -19.21 -5.19 -13.40
CA GLU A 121 -19.23 -5.15 -11.93
C GLU A 121 -17.96 -4.48 -11.38
N ALA A 122 -16.81 -4.77 -11.97
CA ALA A 122 -15.54 -4.15 -11.61
C ALA A 122 -15.56 -2.63 -11.80
N ALA A 123 -16.12 -2.14 -12.91
CA ALA A 123 -16.23 -0.70 -13.18
C ALA A 123 -17.14 0.00 -12.16
N THR A 124 -18.25 -0.62 -11.75
CA THR A 124 -19.12 -0.08 -10.69
C THR A 124 -18.38 0.02 -9.36
N LEU A 125 -17.67 -1.05 -8.94
CA LEU A 125 -16.92 -1.05 -7.68
C LEU A 125 -15.80 0.01 -7.67
N GLN A 126 -15.11 0.21 -8.81
CA GLN A 126 -14.10 1.25 -8.94
C GLN A 126 -14.69 2.66 -8.91
N ALA A 127 -15.88 2.86 -9.49
CA ALA A 127 -16.58 4.14 -9.41
C ALA A 127 -16.99 4.44 -7.96
N GLU A 128 -17.49 3.45 -7.23
CA GLU A 128 -17.80 3.57 -5.80
C GLU A 128 -16.54 3.86 -4.96
N GLU A 129 -15.43 3.16 -5.21
CA GLU A 129 -14.14 3.41 -4.56
C GLU A 129 -13.70 4.88 -4.74
N LYS A 130 -13.72 5.38 -5.99
CA LYS A 130 -13.36 6.77 -6.29
C LYS A 130 -14.26 7.79 -5.61
N LEU A 131 -15.56 7.50 -5.52
CA LEU A 131 -16.51 8.36 -4.80
C LEU A 131 -16.20 8.40 -3.31
N LEU A 132 -15.90 7.25 -2.69
CA LEU A 132 -15.52 7.15 -1.28
C LEU A 132 -14.21 7.88 -1.00
N GLU A 133 -13.18 7.71 -1.84
CA GLU A 133 -11.92 8.45 -1.73
C GLU A 133 -12.16 9.97 -1.73
N SER A 134 -12.96 10.46 -2.68
CA SER A 134 -13.29 11.89 -2.77
C SER A 134 -14.11 12.42 -1.57
N ALA A 135 -14.84 11.55 -0.88
CA ALA A 135 -15.59 11.90 0.32
C ALA A 135 -14.68 11.91 1.56
N LEU A 136 -13.73 10.98 1.64
CA LEU A 136 -12.73 10.93 2.71
C LEU A 136 -11.84 12.18 2.67
N GLU A 137 -11.34 12.56 1.50
CA GLU A 137 -10.50 13.76 1.31
C GLU A 137 -11.18 15.05 1.80
N LYS A 138 -12.50 15.17 1.60
CA LYS A 138 -13.31 16.31 2.07
C LYS A 138 -13.53 16.33 3.58
N THR A 139 -13.42 15.18 4.24
CA THR A 139 -13.64 15.04 5.69
C THR A 139 -12.35 15.27 6.48
N THR A 140 -11.19 15.06 5.84
CA THR A 140 -9.86 15.22 6.44
C THR A 140 -9.22 16.59 6.19
N SER A 141 -9.88 17.50 5.45
CA SER A 141 -9.47 18.89 5.23
C SER A 141 -10.23 19.86 6.14
#